data_AF-A0A967ES97-F1
#
_entry.id   AF-A0A967ES97-F1
#
_cell.length_a   1.000
_cell.length_b   1.000
_cell.length_c   1.000
_cell.angle_alpha   90.00
_cell.angle_beta   90.00
_cell.angle_gamma   90.00
#
_symmetry.space_group_name_H-M   'P 1'
#
loop_
_entity.id
_entity.type
_entity.pdbx_description
1 polymer ?
#
loop_
_entity_poly.entity_id
_entity_poly.type
_entity_poly.pdbx_seq_one_letter_code
_entity_poly.pdbx_strand_id
1 'polypeptide(L)' 'MQVEKLSGGAIIAHLKPSDFEKFKIPLIKPKIQKQIAKKIQESHRLRKESKELLEEAKRRVEEEIEK' A
#
# COMPACT_ATOMS: atom_id res chain seq x y z
N MET A 1 -0.88 -8.43 12.45
CA MET A 1 -1.47 -7.06 12.35
C MET A 1 -2.71 -6.93 13.23
N GLN A 2 -3.20 -5.72 13.58
CA GLN A 2 -4.43 -5.57 14.39
C GLN A 2 -5.65 -6.20 13.68
N VAL A 3 -5.70 -6.10 12.35
CA VAL A 3 -6.70 -6.74 11.47
C VAL A 3 -6.82 -8.24 11.73
N GLU A 4 -5.70 -8.97 11.71
CA GLU A 4 -5.67 -10.44 11.93
C GLU A 4 -6.12 -10.85 13.34
N LYS A 5 -5.93 -9.97 14.33
CA LYS A 5 -6.34 -10.24 15.72
C LYS A 5 -7.82 -9.96 15.98
N LEU A 6 -8.41 -9.06 15.19
CA LEU A 6 -9.79 -8.61 15.34
C LEU A 6 -10.73 -9.28 14.34
N SER A 7 -10.20 -9.88 13.28
CA SER A 7 -10.99 -10.62 12.30
C SER A 7 -11.57 -11.89 12.92
N GLY A 8 -12.87 -12.10 12.73
CA GLY A 8 -13.56 -13.34 13.08
C GLY A 8 -13.65 -14.29 11.89
N GLY A 9 -13.90 -15.58 12.18
CA GLY A 9 -14.11 -16.63 11.18
C GLY A 9 -12.84 -17.46 10.89
N ALA A 10 -13.00 -18.79 10.84
CA ALA A 10 -11.89 -19.72 10.63
C ALA A 10 -11.52 -19.93 9.15
N ILE A 11 -12.47 -19.72 8.24
CA ILE A 11 -12.31 -19.97 6.80
C ILE A 11 -12.30 -18.65 6.00
N ILE A 12 -13.16 -17.70 6.38
CA ILE A 12 -13.23 -16.36 5.78
C ILE A 12 -13.07 -15.33 6.90
N ALA A 13 -11.92 -14.65 6.89
CA ALA A 13 -11.66 -13.55 7.81
C ALA A 13 -12.58 -12.38 7.48
N HIS A 14 -13.41 -11.97 8.44
CA HIS A 14 -14.27 -10.80 8.32
C HIS A 14 -14.09 -9.86 9.52
N LEU A 15 -14.20 -8.56 9.26
CA LEU A 15 -14.25 -7.52 10.30
C LEU A 15 -15.68 -7.02 10.42
N LYS A 16 -16.26 -7.09 11.61
CA LYS A 16 -17.55 -6.45 11.87
C LYS A 16 -17.33 -4.96 12.16
N PRO A 17 -18.33 -4.09 11.95
CA PRO A 17 -18.23 -2.68 12.35
C PRO A 17 -17.84 -2.49 13.82
N SER A 18 -18.33 -3.35 14.72
CA SER A 18 -17.96 -3.36 16.14
C SER A 18 -16.51 -3.76 16.42
N ASP A 19 -15.84 -4.45 15.49
CA ASP A 19 -14.40 -4.74 15.59
C ASP A 19 -13.57 -3.53 15.14
N PHE A 20 -14.11 -2.71 14.24
CA PHE A 20 -13.47 -1.45 13.83
C PHE A 20 -13.37 -0.46 14.99
N GLU A 21 -14.38 -0.39 15.86
CA GLU A 21 -14.36 0.45 17.06
C GLU A 21 -13.23 0.09 18.05
N LYS A 22 -12.76 -1.16 18.01
CA LYS A 22 -11.66 -1.64 18.87
C LYS A 22 -10.28 -1.30 18.30
N PHE A 23 -10.20 -0.79 17.07
CA PHE A 23 -8.91 -0.43 16.47
C PHE A 23 -8.25 0.71 17.23
N LYS A 24 -6.99 0.50 17.58
CA LYS A 24 -6.18 1.51 18.24
C LYS A 24 -5.40 2.27 17.18
N ILE A 25 -5.83 3.51 16.90
CA ILE A 25 -5.15 4.42 15.98
C ILE A 25 -4.30 5.40 16.81
N PRO A 26 -2.96 5.40 16.66
CA PRO A 26 -2.11 6.34 17.38
C PRO A 26 -2.26 7.76 16.80
N LEU A 27 -2.78 8.68 17.61
CA LEU A 27 -2.90 10.09 17.25
C LEU A 27 -1.63 10.87 17.65
N ILE A 28 -0.71 10.98 16.70
CA ILE A 28 0.53 11.77 16.86
C ILE A 28 0.32 13.24 16.45
N LYS A 29 1.30 14.12 16.70
CA LYS A 29 1.20 15.55 16.35
C LYS A 29 0.89 15.74 14.84
N PRO A 30 -0.03 16.66 14.45
CA PRO A 30 -0.42 16.85 13.05
C PRO A 30 0.73 17.14 12.09
N LYS A 31 1.76 17.86 12.56
CA LYS A 31 2.98 18.12 11.78
C LYS A 31 3.72 16.84 11.38
N ILE A 32 3.74 15.84 12.28
CA ILE A 32 4.39 14.54 12.01
C ILE A 32 3.49 13.70 11.10
N GLN A 33 2.18 13.69 11.34
CA GLN A 33 1.21 13.00 10.45
C GLN A 33 1.35 13.47 9.00
N LYS A 34 1.41 14.80 8.76
CA LYS A 34 1.59 15.38 7.43
C LYS A 34 2.92 14.96 6.77
N GLN A 35 4.00 14.89 7.55
CA GLN A 35 5.30 14.45 7.03
C GLN A 35 5.27 12.98 6.61
N ILE A 36 4.65 12.11 7.43
CA ILE A 36 4.49 10.69 7.10
C ILE A 36 3.63 10.54 5.85
N ALA A 37 2.49 11.23 5.78
CA ALA A 37 1.60 11.19 4.63
C ALA A 37 2.32 11.60 3.34
N LYS A 38 3.10 12.69 3.36
CA LYS A 38 3.89 13.15 2.22
C LYS A 38 4.89 12.09 1.75
N LYS A 39 5.66 11.50 2.69
CA LYS A 39 6.66 10.47 2.36
C LYS A 39 6.02 9.21 1.76
N ILE A 40 4.89 8.78 2.29
CA ILE A 40 4.14 7.64 1.76
C ILE A 40 3.67 7.94 0.35
N GLN A 41 3.00 9.07 0.12
CA GLN A 41 2.52 9.48 -1.20
C GLN A 41 3.66 9.55 -2.23
N GLU A 42 4.78 10.13 -1.85
CA GLU A 42 5.98 10.21 -2.69
C GLU A 42 6.54 8.83 -3.03
N SER A 43 6.65 7.94 -2.04
CA SER A 43 7.10 6.56 -2.26
C SER A 43 6.19 5.80 -3.23
N HIS A 44 4.87 5.93 -3.10
CA HIS A 44 3.93 5.30 -4.03
C HIS A 44 4.07 5.85 -5.45
N ARG A 45 4.25 7.17 -5.60
CA ARG A 45 4.47 7.80 -6.91
C ARG A 45 5.75 7.28 -7.57
N LEU A 46 6.87 7.31 -6.85
CA LEU A 46 8.16 6.84 -7.35
C LEU A 46 8.13 5.35 -7.70
N ARG A 47 7.43 4.54 -6.89
CA ARG A 47 7.26 3.11 -7.18
C ARG A 47 6.44 2.86 -8.44
N LYS A 48 5.43 3.69 -8.71
CA LYS A 48 4.64 3.60 -9.95
C LYS A 48 5.50 3.96 -11.16
N GLU A 49 6.19 5.09 -11.10
CA GLU A 49 7.09 5.56 -12.16
C GLU A 49 8.19 4.54 -12.46
N SER A 50 8.83 3.97 -11.43
CA SER A 50 9.84 2.94 -11.61
C SER A 50 9.30 1.69 -12.31
N LYS A 51 8.06 1.28 -12.02
CA LYS A 51 7.42 0.16 -12.72
C LYS A 51 7.14 0.49 -14.18
N GLU A 52 6.63 1.67 -14.46
CA GLU A 52 6.34 2.12 -15.82
C GLU A 52 7.62 2.15 -16.68
N LEU A 53 8.70 2.71 -16.14
CA LEU A 53 10.01 2.72 -16.80
C LEU A 53 10.56 1.31 -17.04
N LEU A 54 10.38 0.40 -16.08
CA LEU A 54 10.81 -0.98 -16.23
C LEU A 54 10.04 -1.72 -17.33
N GLU A 55 8.72 -1.54 -17.39
CA GLU A 55 7.89 -2.16 -18.43
C GLU A 55 8.20 -1.58 -19.82
N GLU A 56 8.44 -0.27 -19.91
CA GLU A 56 8.89 0.34 -21.16
C GLU A 56 10.24 -0.22 -21.62
N ALA A 57 11.20 -0.35 -20.70
CA ALA A 57 12.52 -0.92 -21.02
C ALA A 57 12.40 -2.38 -21.51
N LYS A 58 11.55 -3.19 -20.87
CA LYS A 58 11.29 -4.57 -21.32
C LYS A 58 10.68 -4.60 -22.72
N ARG A 59 9.64 -3.81 -22.97
CA ARG A 59 8.96 -3.78 -24.27
C ARG A 59 9.93 -3.41 -25.39
N ARG A 60 10.80 -2.42 -25.17
CA ARG A 60 11.84 -2.04 -26.15
C ARG A 60 12.81 -3.19 -26.44
N VAL A 61 13.17 -3.99 -25.45
CA VAL A 61 14.04 -5.17 -25.65
C VAL A 61 13.30 -6.25 -26.45
N GLU A 62 12.04 -6.51 -26.15
CA GLU A 62 11.22 -7.48 -26.89
C GLU A 62 11.04 -7.07 -28.36
N GLU A 63 10.72 -5.80 -28.62
CA GLU A 63 10.57 -5.24 -29.98
C GLU A 63 11.85 -5.37 -30.82
N GLU A 64 13.03 -5.23 -30.20
CA GLU A 64 14.32 -5.36 -30.88
C GLU A 64 14.75 -6.83 -31.08
N ILE A 65 14.20 -7.77 -30.31
CA ILE A 65 14.44 -9.22 -30.50
C ILE A 65 13.51 -9.81 -31.56
N GLU A 66 12.29 -9.27 -31.72
CA GLU A 66 11.32 -9.73 -32.73
C GLU A 66 11.63 -9.22 -34.15
N LYS A 67 12.50 -8.20 -34.28
CA LYS A 67 13.11 -7.77 -35.54
C LYS A 67 14.21 -8.71 -36.03
#